data_AF-A0A8E2HA70-F1
#
_entry.id   AF-A0A8E2HA70-F1
#
_cell.length_a   1.000
_cell.length_b   1.000
_cell.length_c   1.000
_cell.angle_alpha   90.00
_cell.angle_beta   90.00
_cell.angle_gamma   90.00
#
_symmetry.space_group_name_H-M   'P 1'
#
loop_
_entity.id
_entity.type
_entity.pdbx_description
1 polymer ?
#
loop_
_entity_poly.entity_id
_entity_poly.type
_entity_poly.pdbx_seq_one_letter_code
_entity_poly.pdbx_strand_id
1 'polypeptide(L)'
;MSGLQDSVTVSDLSTHGCRITTRTLSLAVGTRVLLKLDGLEAISCTVRWVESGQCGLQFERPIYEPVVEHLCRLHVQMSGEVHDYRARTRGLCSG
;
A
#
# COMPACT_ATOMS: atom_id res chain seq x y z
N MET A 1 7.74 10.06 -16.72
CA MET A 1 6.54 9.25 -16.39
C MET A 1 6.49 9.18 -14.87
N SER A 2 5.77 10.10 -14.23
CA SER A 2 5.75 10.24 -12.78
C SER A 2 4.87 9.14 -12.18
N GLY A 3 5.49 8.15 -11.55
CA GLY A 3 4.79 7.35 -10.53
C GLY A 3 4.32 8.33 -9.46
N LEU A 4 3.02 8.36 -9.20
CA LEU A 4 2.44 9.28 -8.23
C LEU A 4 2.83 8.78 -6.84
N GLN A 5 3.87 9.37 -6.24
CA GLN A 5 4.22 9.18 -4.85
C GLN A 5 3.34 10.10 -4.02
N ASP A 6 2.40 9.52 -3.26
CA ASP A 6 1.67 10.26 -2.25
C ASP A 6 2.11 9.79 -0.86
N SER A 7 2.22 10.74 0.06
CA SER A 7 2.49 10.47 1.46
C SER A 7 1.20 9.97 2.10
N VAL A 8 1.14 8.71 2.47
CA VAL A 8 -0.03 8.14 3.15
C VAL A 8 0.27 7.92 4.62
N THR A 9 -0.76 8.01 5.47
CA THR A 9 -0.63 7.64 6.88
C THR A 9 -1.09 6.21 7.05
N VAL A 10 -0.21 5.34 7.56
CA VAL A 10 -0.58 3.97 7.90
C VAL A 10 -1.21 3.94 9.30
N SER A 11 -2.30 3.21 9.40
CA SER A 11 -3.08 2.95 10.61
C SER A 11 -3.38 1.46 10.65
N ASP A 12 -3.47 0.87 11.84
CA ASP A 12 -3.88 -0.54 11.99
C ASP A 12 -3.03 -1.51 11.12
N LEU A 13 -1.74 -1.63 11.47
CA LEU A 13 -0.80 -2.54 10.80
C LEU A 13 -0.90 -3.94 11.41
N SER A 14 -1.08 -4.94 10.55
CA SER A 14 -1.10 -6.35 10.92
C SER A 14 -0.13 -7.17 10.05
N THR A 15 0.04 -8.45 10.35
CA THR A 15 0.85 -9.37 9.53
C THR A 15 0.31 -9.59 8.11
N HIS A 16 -0.99 -9.37 7.89
CA HIS A 16 -1.64 -9.69 6.61
C HIS A 16 -2.08 -8.46 5.82
N GLY A 17 -2.00 -7.27 6.41
CA GLY A 17 -2.45 -6.05 5.78
C GLY A 17 -2.35 -4.84 6.68
N CYS A 18 -2.73 -3.69 6.15
CA CYS A 18 -2.82 -2.45 6.89
C CYS A 18 -3.92 -1.54 6.34
N ARG A 19 -4.35 -0.58 7.15
CA ARG A 19 -5.22 0.49 6.71
C ARG A 19 -4.40 1.73 6.42
N ILE A 20 -4.61 2.37 5.30
CA ILE A 20 -3.95 3.65 4.99
C ILE A 20 -4.96 4.75 4.78
N THR A 21 -4.59 5.98 5.16
CA THR A 21 -5.31 7.20 4.82
C THR A 21 -4.53 7.96 3.76
N THR A 22 -5.16 8.23 2.63
CA THR A 22 -4.58 9.02 1.54
C THR A 22 -5.29 10.38 1.48
N ARG A 23 -4.57 11.44 1.11
CA ARG A 23 -5.16 12.78 0.94
C ARG A 23 -5.43 13.11 -0.52
N THR A 24 -4.53 12.69 -1.41
CA THR A 24 -4.52 13.13 -2.81
C THR A 24 -4.75 11.95 -3.76
N LEU A 25 -4.27 10.77 -3.38
CA LEU A 25 -4.33 9.57 -4.21
C LEU A 25 -5.67 8.85 -4.09
N SER A 26 -6.42 8.79 -5.20
CA SER A 26 -7.62 7.97 -5.31
C SER A 26 -7.25 6.55 -5.76
N LEU A 27 -7.21 5.61 -4.82
CA LEU A 27 -7.04 4.19 -5.13
C LEU A 27 -8.37 3.54 -5.51
N ALA A 28 -8.32 2.52 -6.35
CA ALA A 28 -9.46 1.68 -6.66
C ALA A 28 -9.30 0.31 -6.02
N VAL A 29 -10.43 -0.31 -5.65
CA VAL A 29 -10.43 -1.71 -5.17
C VAL A 29 -9.90 -2.63 -6.26
N GLY A 30 -9.02 -3.56 -5.89
CA GLY A 30 -8.31 -4.45 -6.80
C GLY A 30 -7.01 -3.87 -7.37
N THR A 31 -6.71 -2.59 -7.13
CA THR A 31 -5.42 -2.01 -7.53
C THR A 31 -4.28 -2.62 -6.72
N ARG A 32 -3.21 -2.99 -7.41
CA ARG A 32 -1.95 -3.43 -6.81
C ARG A 32 -1.07 -2.22 -6.56
N VAL A 33 -0.61 -2.09 -5.32
CA VAL A 33 0.22 -1.00 -4.87
C VAL A 33 1.47 -1.52 -4.19
N LEU A 34 2.57 -0.80 -4.35
CA LEU A 34 3.76 -0.98 -3.54
C LEU A 34 3.70 0.02 -2.38
N LEU A 35 3.64 -0.50 -1.16
CA LEU A 35 3.72 0.27 0.06
C LEU A 35 5.16 0.23 0.56
N LYS A 36 5.84 1.37 0.53
CA LYS A 36 7.17 1.48 1.12
C LYS A 36 7.05 2.09 2.51
N LEU A 37 7.52 1.35 3.52
CA LEU A 37 7.58 1.81 4.91
C LEU A 37 9.04 2.13 5.25
N ASP A 38 9.27 3.19 6.00
CA ASP A 38 10.61 3.53 6.44
C ASP A 38 11.19 2.40 7.31
N GLY A 39 12.39 1.95 6.95
CA GLY A 39 13.05 0.81 7.59
C GLY A 39 12.65 -0.56 7.05
N LEU A 40 11.82 -0.62 6.01
CA LEU A 40 11.43 -1.87 5.34
C LEU A 40 11.55 -1.81 3.82
N GLU A 41 11.62 -3.00 3.22
CA GLU A 41 11.46 -3.15 1.78
C GLU A 41 10.03 -2.83 1.34
N ALA A 42 9.88 -2.45 0.08
CA ALA A 42 8.57 -2.14 -0.48
C ALA A 42 7.69 -3.40 -0.53
N ILE A 43 6.51 -3.31 0.07
CA ILE A 43 5.59 -4.43 0.25
C ILE A 43 4.55 -4.37 -0.86
N SER A 44 4.39 -5.48 -1.57
CA SER A 44 3.32 -5.61 -2.57
C SER A 44 1.99 -5.85 -1.88
N CYS A 45 1.03 -4.96 -2.13
CA CYS A 45 -0.28 -4.99 -1.53
C CYS A 45 -1.37 -4.88 -2.59
N THR A 46 -2.56 -5.36 -2.27
CA THR A 46 -3.78 -5.16 -3.08
C THR A 46 -4.83 -4.41 -2.27
N VAL A 47 -5.43 -3.38 -2.86
CA VAL A 47 -6.51 -2.62 -2.26
C VAL A 47 -7.77 -3.49 -2.19
N ARG A 48 -8.29 -3.73 -0.99
CA ARG A 48 -9.48 -4.57 -0.75
C ARG A 48 -10.76 -3.77 -0.59
N TRP A 49 -10.66 -2.56 -0.06
CA TRP A 49 -11.77 -1.64 0.10
C TRP A 49 -11.25 -0.20 0.13
N VAL A 50 -12.10 0.75 -0.26
CA VAL A 50 -11.83 2.19 -0.21
C VAL A 50 -13.09 2.86 0.32
N GLU A 51 -12.93 3.67 1.37
CA GLU A 51 -14.03 4.36 2.03
C GLU A 51 -13.55 5.73 2.53
N SER A 52 -14.13 6.83 2.03
CA SER A 52 -13.89 8.18 2.57
C SER A 52 -12.40 8.58 2.73
N GLY A 53 -11.55 8.25 1.74
CA GLY A 53 -10.10 8.53 1.78
C GLY A 53 -9.27 7.53 2.58
N GLN A 54 -9.91 6.49 3.11
CA GLN A 54 -9.28 5.35 3.77
C GLN A 54 -9.26 4.16 2.81
N CYS A 55 -8.17 3.42 2.80
CA CYS A 55 -8.03 2.24 1.97
C CYS A 55 -7.52 1.07 2.81
N GLY A 56 -8.15 -0.09 2.67
CA GLY A 56 -7.63 -1.34 3.22
C GLY A 56 -6.69 -2.00 2.24
N LEU A 57 -5.45 -2.22 2.65
CA LEU A 57 -4.45 -2.94 1.88
C LEU A 57 -4.27 -4.34 2.44
N GLN A 58 -4.31 -5.33 1.57
CA GLN A 58 -3.93 -6.71 1.90
C GLN A 58 -2.56 -7.00 1.32
N PHE A 59 -1.65 -7.52 2.15
CA PHE A 59 -0.33 -7.90 1.69
C PHE A 59 -0.39 -9.18 0.86
N GLU A 60 0.35 -9.21 -0.24
CA GLU A 60 0.47 -10.42 -1.05
C GLU A 60 1.28 -11.50 -0.34
N ARG A 61 2.22 -11.08 0.52
CA ARG A 61 3.00 -11.95 1.39
C ARG A 61 2.87 -11.44 2.83
N PRO A 62 2.56 -12.31 3.79
CA PRO A 62 2.47 -11.90 5.18
C PRO A 62 3.83 -11.41 5.69
N ILE A 63 3.80 -10.34 6.48
CA ILE A 63 4.97 -9.83 7.20
C ILE A 63 5.17 -10.70 8.45
N TYR A 64 6.43 -10.95 8.81
CA TYR A 64 6.76 -11.64 10.04
C TYR A 64 6.30 -10.84 11.27
N GLU A 65 5.59 -11.48 12.19
CA GLU A 65 4.95 -10.83 13.34
C GLU A 65 5.91 -9.96 14.19
N PRO A 66 7.14 -10.42 14.52
CA PRO A 66 8.12 -9.58 15.23
C PRO A 66 8.49 -8.29 14.50
N VAL A 67 8.47 -8.30 13.17
CA VAL A 67 8.75 -7.11 12.36
C VAL A 67 7.59 -6.13 12.49
N VAL A 68 6.34 -6.61 12.42
CA VAL A 68 5.15 -5.78 12.65
C VAL A 68 5.17 -5.15 14.04
N GLU A 69 5.43 -5.94 15.08
CA GLU A 69 5.55 -5.42 16.45
C GLU A 69 6.63 -4.35 16.57
N HIS A 70 7.78 -4.56 15.93
CA HIS A 70 8.88 -3.61 15.95
C HIS A 70 8.48 -2.27 15.32
N LEU A 71 7.79 -2.28 14.18
CA LEU A 71 7.30 -1.06 13.51
C LEU A 71 6.25 -0.33 14.34
N CYS A 72 5.31 -1.08 14.93
CA CYS A 72 4.30 -0.51 15.82
C CYS A 72 4.94 0.17 17.04
N ARG A 73 6.01 -0.40 17.61
CA ARG A 73 6.75 0.20 18.74
C ARG A 73 7.45 1.50 18.35
N LEU A 74 8.00 1.58 17.13
CA LEU A 74 8.76 2.74 16.68
C LEU A 74 7.92 4.00 16.47
N HIS A 75 6.58 3.93 16.55
CA HIS A 75 5.67 5.09 16.41
C HIS A 75 6.01 5.97 15.21
N VAL A 76 6.54 5.36 14.15
CA VAL A 76 6.90 6.08 12.94
C VAL A 76 5.59 6.62 12.42
N GLN A 77 5.49 7.94 12.25
CA GLN A 77 4.48 8.49 11.36
C GLN A 77 4.82 7.90 9.99
N MET A 78 4.25 6.74 9.70
CA MET A 78 4.63 5.95 8.53
C MET A 78 4.08 6.70 7.33
N SER A 79 4.90 7.60 6.77
CA SER A 79 4.70 8.16 5.45
C SER A 79 4.94 7.02 4.47
N GLY A 80 3.89 6.27 4.18
CA GLY A 80 3.93 5.27 3.15
C GLY A 80 4.03 5.98 1.80
N GLU A 81 4.95 5.55 0.94
CA GLU A 81 4.85 5.88 -0.47
C GLU A 81 4.03 4.80 -1.14
N VAL A 82 2.91 5.21 -1.76
CA VAL A 82 2.08 4.32 -2.57
C VAL A 82 2.48 4.50 -4.03
N HIS A 83 3.07 3.48 -4.64
CA HIS A 83 3.23 3.44 -6.09
C HIS A 83 2.11 2.61 -6.71
N ASP A 84 1.28 3.24 -7.54
CA ASP A 84 0.30 2.54 -8.39
C ASP A 84 1.08 1.70 -9.42
N TYR A 85 1.10 0.39 -9.22
CA TYR A 85 1.68 -0.55 -10.16
C TYR A 85 0.64 -0.84 -11.24
N ARG A 86 0.29 0.17 -12.05
CA ARG A 86 -0.43 -0.04 -13.31
C ARG A 86 0.49 -0.77 -14.26
N ALA A 87 0.58 -2.08 -14.08
CA ALA A 87 1.19 -2.99 -15.02
C ALA A 87 0.42 -2.86 -16.35
N ARG A 88 0.95 -1.99 -17.22
CA ARG A 88 1.29 -2.22 -18.63
C ARG A 88 0.57 -3.38 -19.33
N THR A 89 -0.74 -3.51 -19.20
CA THR A 89 -1.57 -4.27 -20.15
C THR A 89 -1.71 -3.38 -21.38
N ARG A 90 -0.60 -3.19 -22.11
CA ARG A 90 -0.69 -2.89 -23.54
C ARG A 90 -1.39 -4.10 -24.14
N GLY A 91 -2.56 -3.85 -24.72
CA GLY A 91 -3.43 -4.86 -25.28
C GLY A 91 -2.69 -5.77 -26.25
N LEU A 92 -2.91 -7.08 -26.07
CA LEU A 92 -3.00 -8.00 -27.18
C LEU A 92 -4.46 -8.40 -27.26
N CYS A 93 -5.22 -7.77 -28.16
CA CYS A 93 -6.47 -8.27 -28.75
C CYS A 93 -7.00 -7.20 -29.71
N SER A 94 -6.57 -7.25 -30.97
CA SER A 94 -7.33 -6.70 -32.09
C SER A 94 -6.95 -7.54 -33.30
N GLY A 95 -7.88 -8.41 -33.69
CA GLY A 95 -7.79 -9.27 -34.87
C GLY A 95 -8.19 -8.58 -36.15
#